data_AF-A0A1I3FMW9-F1
#
_entry.id   AF-A0A1I3FMW9-F1
#
_cell.length_a   1.000
_cell.length_b   1.000
_cell.length_c   1.000
_cell.angle_alpha   90.00
_cell.angle_beta   90.00
_cell.angle_gamma   90.00
#
_symmetry.space_group_name_H-M   'P 1'
#
loop_
_entity.id
_entity.type
_entity.pdbx_description
1 polymer ?
#
loop_
_entity_poly.entity_id
_entity_poly.type
_entity_poly.pdbx_seq_one_letter_code
_entity_poly.pdbx_strand_id
1 'polypeptide(L)'
;MKLNFFKLTFALGMICSNMFFAQINPDLELTTGGGDISNGPATTTTVTFSKNSDNPTGSTYSAYNISGGLTATYTLQNFTAAYQGTTISGGNSVSFGHTAATVAPRFQQFIQGAPSNTDFTSSTSAAGTGIITNGTAATNNYGVNLKAYTSKLNTAGVPRNGRVKLAELKILFSRPVNNPILQITGLGGTSGTAGFSAEFTLNSTLSSAISSIARLSGSSALVVSGLSINNGASALTATGAGMAAGSVRINGSNITTVVLDIYVRGDGVGTAASWGDGTNADTTGDGLLVGFTATESDLSITKTVDVAAPVAGNNVVFTITAVNNGASNNTNVSVQDLLPSGLQYVSHTAATGTTYVPGSGVWTIGNLNDGSNVVLTVTAKVLNTGNYQNTAVVTSTSGISDPTSVNNTGSVTLATICYNLPNTGTAGVNTRHGITVLKRAGADNGNWPMVRKSAFTALESNTKGFVITRATTVQISNIVSPQDGMMAYDTDFGCLKLYDGTAWSCFSTPTCP
;
A
#
# COMPACT_ATOMS: atom_id res chain seq x y z
N MET A 1 -40.01 -51.05 37.55
CA MET A 1 -38.91 -50.32 38.22
C MET A 1 -37.95 -49.84 37.13
N LYS A 2 -37.63 -48.54 37.15
CA LYS A 2 -36.63 -47.76 36.37
C LYS A 2 -35.50 -48.58 35.69
N LEU A 3 -34.92 -48.23 34.53
CA LEU A 3 -34.37 -46.93 34.14
C LEU A 3 -33.96 -46.91 32.64
N ASN A 4 -34.13 -45.77 31.98
CA ASN A 4 -33.62 -45.43 30.64
C ASN A 4 -32.07 -45.34 30.60
N PHE A 5 -31.45 -45.68 29.46
CA PHE A 5 -30.23 -45.02 29.00
C PHE A 5 -30.24 -44.87 27.47
N PHE A 6 -30.38 -43.61 27.05
CA PHE A 6 -30.13 -43.11 25.71
C PHE A 6 -28.65 -43.33 25.36
N LYS A 7 -28.34 -44.00 24.25
CA LYS A 7 -27.00 -43.98 23.65
C LYS A 7 -26.86 -42.70 22.83
N LEU A 8 -26.05 -41.78 23.35
CA LEU A 8 -25.60 -40.57 22.66
C LEU A 8 -24.51 -40.97 21.65
N THR A 9 -24.83 -40.93 20.36
CA THR A 9 -23.84 -41.09 19.29
C THR A 9 -22.98 -39.82 19.22
N PHE A 10 -21.78 -39.85 19.78
CA PHE A 10 -20.77 -38.82 19.57
C PHE A 10 -20.23 -38.97 18.15
N ALA A 11 -20.68 -38.10 17.23
CA ALA A 11 -20.04 -37.93 15.93
C ALA A 11 -18.67 -37.27 16.18
N LEU A 12 -17.62 -37.98 15.76
CA LEU A 12 -16.24 -37.52 15.73
C LEU A 12 -16.13 -36.42 14.66
N GLY A 13 -16.51 -35.20 15.02
CA GLY A 13 -16.29 -34.00 14.23
C GLY A 13 -14.81 -33.69 14.19
N MET A 14 -14.20 -34.02 13.06
CA MET A 14 -12.83 -33.73 12.70
C MET A 14 -12.47 -32.29 13.09
N ILE A 15 -11.53 -32.17 14.03
CA ILE A 15 -10.87 -30.93 14.40
C ILE A 15 -10.12 -30.46 13.16
N CYS A 16 -10.77 -29.63 12.34
CA CYS A 16 -10.06 -28.73 11.45
C CYS A 16 -9.48 -27.67 12.38
N SER A 17 -8.29 -27.97 12.88
CA SER A 17 -7.45 -27.00 13.54
C SER A 17 -7.34 -25.86 12.54
N ASN A 18 -7.80 -24.67 12.93
CA ASN A 18 -7.24 -23.44 12.39
C ASN A 18 -5.75 -23.53 12.70
N MET A 19 -4.99 -24.13 11.79
CA MET A 19 -3.58 -23.88 11.69
C MET A 19 -3.49 -22.39 11.45
N PHE A 20 -3.30 -21.66 12.54
CA PHE A 20 -2.60 -20.39 12.50
C PHE A 20 -1.28 -20.72 11.80
N PHE A 21 -1.25 -20.55 10.48
CA PHE A 21 -0.01 -20.47 9.77
C PHE A 21 0.79 -19.38 10.48
N ALA A 22 1.98 -19.76 10.96
CA ALA A 22 2.96 -18.81 11.43
C ALA A 22 3.00 -17.67 10.40
N GLN A 23 2.71 -16.46 10.86
CA GLN A 23 2.46 -15.30 10.03
C GLN A 23 3.74 -14.96 9.26
N ILE A 24 3.86 -15.45 8.02
CA ILE A 24 4.84 -15.00 7.03
C ILE A 24 4.38 -13.59 6.66
N ASN A 25 4.87 -12.56 7.34
CA ASN A 25 4.69 -11.19 6.87
C ASN A 25 5.94 -10.85 6.07
N PRO A 26 5.86 -10.89 4.73
CA PRO A 26 6.88 -10.24 3.96
C PRO A 26 6.88 -8.76 4.37
N ASP A 27 8.06 -8.25 4.64
CA ASP A 27 8.24 -6.91 5.20
C ASP A 27 9.30 -6.18 4.41
N LEU A 28 9.32 -4.85 4.54
CA LEU A 28 10.39 -4.02 4.03
C LEU A 28 11.50 -3.92 5.06
N GLU A 29 12.69 -4.33 4.67
CA GLU A 29 13.86 -4.38 5.53
C GLU A 29 15.09 -3.87 4.80
N LEU A 30 16.13 -3.49 5.55
CA LEU A 30 17.42 -3.13 4.97
C LEU A 30 18.09 -4.39 4.41
N THR A 31 18.78 -4.26 3.26
CA THR A 31 19.51 -5.36 2.59
C THR A 31 20.98 -5.02 2.30
N THR A 32 21.79 -6.04 2.00
CA THR A 32 23.17 -5.89 1.50
C THR A 32 23.23 -4.94 0.32
N GLY A 33 24.20 -4.01 0.33
CA GLY A 33 24.45 -3.12 -0.81
C GLY A 33 23.34 -2.10 -1.09
N GLY A 34 22.28 -2.06 -0.27
CA GLY A 34 21.22 -1.06 -0.38
C GLY A 34 21.61 0.33 0.15
N GLY A 35 22.82 0.51 0.66
CA GLY A 35 23.30 1.79 1.19
C GLY A 35 24.58 2.31 0.51
N ASP A 36 24.93 3.56 0.79
CA ASP A 36 26.13 4.21 0.22
C ASP A 36 27.41 3.40 0.50
N ILE A 37 28.15 3.09 -0.58
CA ILE A 37 29.37 2.28 -0.53
C ILE A 37 30.63 3.09 -0.19
N SER A 38 30.49 4.39 0.09
CA SER A 38 31.64 5.26 0.33
C SER A 38 32.34 4.90 1.63
N ASN A 39 33.63 4.60 1.52
CA ASN A 39 34.50 4.27 2.64
C ASN A 39 34.96 5.53 3.39
N GLY A 40 34.58 5.66 4.66
CA GLY A 40 35.09 6.70 5.56
C GLY A 40 34.01 7.25 6.49
N PRO A 41 34.37 8.04 7.52
CA PRO A 41 33.40 8.57 8.47
C PRO A 41 32.44 9.52 7.75
N ALA A 42 31.22 9.03 7.55
CA ALA A 42 30.12 9.82 7.04
C ALA A 42 29.26 10.31 8.20
N THR A 43 28.71 11.52 8.09
CA THR A 43 27.64 12.00 8.96
C THR A 43 26.26 11.67 8.41
N THR A 44 26.17 11.24 7.16
CA THR A 44 24.91 10.90 6.49
C THR A 44 25.08 9.64 5.65
N THR A 45 24.07 8.76 5.67
CA THR A 45 23.98 7.61 4.76
C THR A 45 22.52 7.33 4.44
N THR A 46 22.23 6.94 3.20
CA THR A 46 20.88 6.55 2.77
C THR A 46 20.87 5.05 2.51
N VAL A 47 19.83 4.37 2.99
CA VAL A 47 19.61 2.94 2.77
C VAL A 47 18.26 2.71 2.09
N THR A 48 18.26 1.89 1.06
CA THR A 48 17.07 1.42 0.36
C THR A 48 16.55 0.13 0.99
N PHE A 49 15.24 0.10 1.25
CA PHE A 49 14.55 -1.08 1.76
C PHE A 49 14.29 -2.05 0.62
N SER A 50 14.32 -3.33 0.93
CA SER A 50 13.96 -4.41 0.03
C SER A 50 12.90 -5.28 0.66
N LYS A 51 12.08 -5.91 -0.17
CA LYS A 51 11.09 -6.87 0.28
C LYS A 51 11.79 -8.15 0.67
N ASN A 52 11.61 -8.58 1.92
CA ASN A 52 12.01 -9.89 2.39
C ASN A 52 10.82 -10.86 2.26
N SER A 53 10.82 -11.71 1.24
CA SER A 53 9.64 -12.54 0.92
C SER A 53 9.42 -13.74 1.85
N ASP A 54 10.45 -14.17 2.54
CA ASP A 54 10.45 -15.37 3.40
C ASP A 54 10.75 -15.02 4.87
N ASN A 55 10.53 -13.76 5.24
CA ASN A 55 10.54 -13.33 6.63
C ASN A 55 9.48 -14.11 7.44
N PRO A 56 9.79 -14.65 8.63
CA PRO A 56 11.02 -14.51 9.40
C PRO A 56 12.06 -15.62 9.26
N THR A 57 11.80 -16.60 8.40
CA THR A 57 12.61 -17.81 8.32
C THR A 57 13.72 -17.72 7.28
N GLY A 58 13.74 -16.65 6.48
CA GLY A 58 14.81 -16.38 5.53
C GLY A 58 15.12 -14.90 5.35
N SER A 59 15.99 -14.66 4.36
CA SER A 59 16.50 -13.35 3.98
C SER A 59 16.54 -13.23 2.46
N THR A 60 15.49 -13.72 1.81
CA THR A 60 15.34 -13.66 0.37
C THR A 60 14.84 -12.27 -0.01
N TYR A 61 15.81 -11.40 -0.29
CA TYR A 61 15.54 -10.01 -0.65
C TYR A 61 15.26 -9.85 -2.14
N SER A 62 14.24 -9.05 -2.45
CA SER A 62 13.93 -8.60 -3.80
C SER A 62 13.68 -7.09 -3.82
N ALA A 63 13.93 -6.46 -4.98
CA ALA A 63 13.67 -5.05 -5.14
C ALA A 63 12.18 -4.75 -4.96
N TYR A 64 11.88 -3.68 -4.24
CA TYR A 64 10.52 -3.19 -4.06
C TYR A 64 10.40 -1.77 -4.61
N ASN A 65 9.79 -1.66 -5.79
CA ASN A 65 9.84 -0.45 -6.62
C ASN A 65 8.53 0.34 -6.65
N ILE A 66 7.52 -0.06 -5.88
CA ILE A 66 6.24 0.68 -5.83
C ILE A 66 6.51 2.10 -5.37
N SER A 67 6.05 3.08 -6.15
CA SER A 67 6.21 4.52 -5.89
C SER A 67 7.65 4.91 -5.55
N GLY A 68 8.61 4.43 -6.35
CA GLY A 68 10.04 4.77 -6.22
C GLY A 68 10.82 4.01 -5.14
N GLY A 69 10.18 3.04 -4.48
CA GLY A 69 10.77 2.30 -3.36
C GLY A 69 10.85 3.10 -2.05
N LEU A 70 11.04 2.38 -0.95
CA LEU A 70 11.21 2.98 0.37
C LEU A 70 12.71 3.12 0.67
N THR A 71 13.14 4.30 1.10
CA THR A 71 14.50 4.55 1.59
C THR A 71 14.44 5.24 2.95
N ALA A 72 15.49 5.10 3.74
CA ALA A 72 15.72 5.89 4.96
C ALA A 72 17.10 6.54 4.91
N THR A 73 17.13 7.85 5.12
CA THR A 73 18.36 8.64 5.25
C THR A 73 18.66 8.85 6.72
N TYR A 74 19.80 8.34 7.17
CA TYR A 74 20.32 8.47 8.53
C TYR A 74 21.32 9.63 8.55
N THR A 75 21.15 10.58 9.46
CA THR A 75 22.03 11.74 9.62
C THR A 75 22.39 11.93 11.08
N LEU A 76 23.68 11.96 11.39
CA LEU A 76 24.23 12.41 12.66
C LEU A 76 24.35 13.93 12.64
N GLN A 77 23.73 14.58 13.60
CA GLN A 77 23.68 16.04 13.72
C GLN A 77 23.71 16.46 15.19
N ASN A 78 23.81 17.77 15.44
CA ASN A 78 23.69 18.36 16.77
C ASN A 78 24.59 17.70 17.82
N PHE A 79 25.85 17.44 17.42
CA PHE A 79 26.86 16.88 18.30
C PHE A 79 27.14 17.81 19.48
N THR A 80 27.31 17.24 20.67
CA THR A 80 27.69 18.02 21.86
C THR A 80 29.08 18.59 21.66
N ALA A 81 29.19 19.92 21.56
CA ALA A 81 30.42 20.64 21.19
C ALA A 81 31.65 20.24 22.03
N ALA A 82 31.46 19.99 23.33
CA ALA A 82 32.54 19.56 24.24
C ALA A 82 33.16 18.20 23.88
N TYR A 83 32.49 17.38 23.07
CA TYR A 83 32.88 16.00 22.75
C TYR A 83 33.08 15.76 21.24
N GLN A 84 33.19 16.84 20.44
CA GLN A 84 33.49 16.76 19.00
C GLN A 84 35.01 16.71 18.73
N GLY A 85 35.42 16.16 17.59
CA GLY A 85 36.83 16.08 17.20
C GLY A 85 37.03 16.01 15.67
N THR A 86 38.16 16.50 15.18
CA THR A 86 38.43 16.73 13.74
C THR A 86 39.23 15.63 13.03
N THR A 87 39.74 14.61 13.73
CA THR A 87 40.57 13.53 13.16
C THR A 87 39.92 12.16 13.33
N ILE A 88 39.97 11.33 12.28
CA ILE A 88 39.18 10.10 12.11
C ILE A 88 39.58 8.95 13.06
N SER A 89 40.81 8.92 13.56
CA SER A 89 41.21 7.98 14.63
C SER A 89 40.78 8.51 16.01
N GLY A 90 39.47 8.56 16.22
CA GLY A 90 38.81 9.14 17.41
C GLY A 90 37.87 10.33 17.11
N GLY A 91 37.43 10.47 15.85
CA GLY A 91 36.71 11.60 15.30
C GLY A 91 35.20 11.50 15.51
N ASN A 92 34.61 12.61 15.98
CA ASN A 92 33.24 12.74 16.47
C ASN A 92 32.85 11.80 17.62
N SER A 93 31.98 12.28 18.52
CA SER A 93 31.43 11.48 19.62
C SER A 93 30.62 10.28 19.13
N VAL A 94 30.07 10.37 17.92
CA VAL A 94 29.40 9.26 17.21
C VAL A 94 29.82 9.29 15.75
N SER A 95 30.09 8.13 15.15
CA SER A 95 30.35 8.02 13.71
C SER A 95 29.76 6.75 13.09
N PHE A 96 29.63 6.75 11.76
CA PHE A 96 29.47 5.55 10.96
C PHE A 96 30.85 5.00 10.56
N GLY A 97 31.19 3.75 10.89
CA GLY A 97 32.39 3.02 10.42
C GLY A 97 33.80 3.57 10.78
N HIS A 98 34.85 2.74 10.63
CA HIS A 98 36.30 3.11 10.76
C HIS A 98 37.24 2.23 9.87
N THR A 99 38.53 2.61 9.79
CA THR A 99 39.53 2.60 8.67
C THR A 99 39.93 1.33 7.90
N ALA A 100 39.22 0.20 8.01
CA ALA A 100 39.34 -0.89 7.01
C ALA A 100 38.07 -1.07 6.18
N ALA A 101 37.32 0.03 6.06
CA ALA A 101 36.61 0.39 4.83
C ALA A 101 35.57 -0.64 4.36
N THR A 102 34.47 -0.72 5.09
CA THR A 102 33.14 -0.86 4.51
C THR A 102 32.18 -0.30 5.54
N VAL A 103 31.15 0.45 5.12
CA VAL A 103 29.88 0.44 5.86
C VAL A 103 29.45 -1.01 5.84
N ALA A 104 29.98 -1.83 6.76
CA ALA A 104 29.76 -3.27 6.75
C ALA A 104 28.29 -3.44 7.13
N PRO A 105 27.40 -3.69 6.15
CA PRO A 105 25.99 -3.73 6.41
C PRO A 105 25.78 -5.16 6.90
N ARG A 106 26.13 -5.45 8.15
CA ARG A 106 26.05 -6.81 8.66
C ARG A 106 25.68 -6.71 10.11
N PHE A 107 24.54 -7.29 10.46
CA PHE A 107 24.31 -7.74 11.84
C PHE A 107 25.40 -8.72 12.34
N GLN A 108 26.35 -9.13 11.49
CA GLN A 108 27.31 -10.18 11.81
C GLN A 108 28.81 -9.83 11.83
N GLN A 109 29.29 -8.68 11.33
CA GLN A 109 30.75 -8.50 11.17
C GLN A 109 31.46 -7.75 12.31
N PHE A 110 30.71 -7.30 13.32
CA PHE A 110 31.27 -6.91 14.61
C PHE A 110 30.68 -7.83 15.68
N ILE A 111 31.56 -8.45 16.48
CA ILE A 111 31.27 -9.35 17.61
C ILE A 111 30.62 -8.58 18.79
N GLN A 112 29.80 -7.57 18.52
CA GLN A 112 29.17 -6.76 19.56
C GLN A 112 27.77 -7.29 19.80
N GLY A 113 27.59 -7.95 20.93
CA GLY A 113 26.32 -8.44 21.43
C GLY A 113 26.05 -9.92 21.19
N ALA A 114 26.40 -10.50 20.05
CA ALA A 114 25.99 -11.89 19.73
C ALA A 114 24.52 -12.20 20.12
N PRO A 115 23.55 -11.35 19.75
CA PRO A 115 22.18 -11.50 20.20
C PRO A 115 21.54 -12.76 19.60
N SER A 116 20.50 -13.28 20.24
CA SER A 116 19.73 -14.42 19.72
C SER A 116 18.73 -13.92 18.67
N ASN A 117 18.36 -14.79 17.70
CA ASN A 117 17.24 -14.50 16.81
C ASN A 117 15.95 -14.24 17.62
N THR A 118 15.78 -14.93 18.75
CA THR A 118 14.64 -14.74 19.66
C THR A 118 14.59 -13.36 20.30
N ASP A 119 15.64 -12.53 20.19
CA ASP A 119 15.61 -11.16 20.69
C ASP A 119 14.88 -10.21 19.72
N PHE A 120 14.59 -10.61 18.48
CA PHE A 120 14.05 -9.73 17.44
C PHE A 120 12.70 -10.16 16.87
N THR A 121 11.92 -9.19 16.39
CA THR A 121 10.70 -9.36 15.60
C THR A 121 10.51 -8.17 14.65
N SER A 122 9.89 -8.41 13.49
CA SER A 122 9.56 -7.49 12.41
C SER A 122 8.06 -7.25 12.31
N SER A 123 7.29 -7.95 13.14
CA SER A 123 5.85 -7.84 13.21
C SER A 123 5.43 -7.70 14.67
N THR A 124 4.12 -7.62 14.90
CA THR A 124 3.55 -7.63 16.25
C THR A 124 3.57 -9.03 16.90
N SER A 125 4.17 -10.02 16.23
CA SER A 125 4.24 -11.41 16.67
C SER A 125 5.29 -11.62 17.76
N ALA A 126 5.31 -12.83 18.33
CA ALA A 126 6.24 -13.20 19.40
C ALA A 126 7.71 -13.04 19.00
N ALA A 127 8.58 -12.89 19.99
CA ALA A 127 10.01 -12.74 19.80
C ALA A 127 10.60 -13.91 18.98
N GLY A 128 11.50 -13.63 18.03
CA GLY A 128 12.10 -14.60 17.10
C GLY A 128 11.35 -14.83 15.80
N THR A 129 10.24 -14.12 15.58
CA THR A 129 9.38 -14.31 14.40
C THR A 129 9.47 -13.16 13.41
N GLY A 130 10.63 -12.50 13.30
CA GLY A 130 10.73 -11.40 12.35
C GLY A 130 12.08 -10.98 11.82
N ILE A 131 13.20 -11.36 12.43
CA ILE A 131 14.53 -11.00 11.90
C ILE A 131 15.50 -12.13 12.20
N ILE A 132 16.33 -12.46 11.23
CA ILE A 132 17.47 -13.36 11.39
C ILE A 132 18.72 -12.52 11.63
N THR A 133 19.20 -12.55 12.87
CA THR A 133 20.43 -11.84 13.28
C THR A 133 21.63 -12.78 13.44
N ASN A 134 21.39 -14.08 13.51
CA ASN A 134 22.40 -15.12 13.63
C ASN A 134 22.18 -16.22 12.57
N GLY A 135 23.04 -16.22 11.54
CA GLY A 135 22.98 -17.10 10.37
C GLY A 135 24.30 -17.04 9.58
N THR A 136 24.35 -17.53 8.34
CA THR A 136 25.49 -17.17 7.48
C THR A 136 25.34 -15.72 7.04
N ALA A 137 26.42 -15.04 6.69
CA ALA A 137 26.33 -13.63 6.33
C ALA A 137 25.42 -13.32 5.11
N ALA A 138 24.99 -14.33 4.34
CA ALA A 138 24.01 -14.22 3.25
C ALA A 138 22.55 -14.34 3.71
N THR A 139 22.31 -14.82 4.93
CA THR A 139 20.99 -15.08 5.52
C THR A 139 20.71 -14.19 6.73
N ASN A 140 21.42 -13.06 6.84
CA ASN A 140 21.28 -12.13 7.95
C ASN A 140 20.55 -10.87 7.47
N ASN A 141 19.81 -10.25 8.37
CA ASN A 141 19.33 -8.89 8.18
C ASN A 141 20.46 -7.85 8.24
N TYR A 142 20.16 -6.66 7.73
CA TYR A 142 21.12 -5.57 7.54
C TYR A 142 20.74 -4.33 8.36
N GLY A 143 21.72 -3.49 8.66
CA GLY A 143 21.54 -2.28 9.46
C GLY A 143 22.67 -1.28 9.27
N VAL A 144 22.49 -0.08 9.83
CA VAL A 144 23.49 0.98 9.89
C VAL A 144 24.36 0.78 11.11
N ASN A 145 25.67 0.68 10.91
CA ASN A 145 26.64 0.57 12.00
C ASN A 145 26.92 1.96 12.57
N LEU A 146 26.84 2.08 13.89
CA LEU A 146 27.24 3.28 14.63
C LEU A 146 28.26 2.90 15.69
N LYS A 147 29.18 3.83 15.98
CA LYS A 147 30.05 3.74 17.14
C LYS A 147 29.94 5.01 17.97
N ALA A 148 29.57 4.85 19.23
CA ALA A 148 29.52 5.92 20.23
C ALA A 148 30.86 5.95 20.99
N TYR A 149 31.74 6.88 20.62
CA TYR A 149 33.08 7.00 21.20
C TYR A 149 33.05 7.63 22.59
N THR A 150 33.88 7.10 23.47
CA THR A 150 34.05 7.60 24.85
C THR A 150 35.39 8.32 25.06
N SER A 151 36.27 8.33 24.05
CA SER A 151 37.59 8.95 24.08
C SER A 151 37.59 10.42 24.52
N LYS A 152 36.66 11.20 23.95
CA LYS A 152 36.49 12.63 24.28
C LYS A 152 35.89 12.86 25.66
N LEU A 153 35.08 11.94 26.17
CA LEU A 153 34.59 12.00 27.56
C LEU A 153 35.73 11.78 28.55
N ASN A 154 36.63 10.84 28.25
CA ASN A 154 37.82 10.59 29.05
C ASN A 154 38.74 11.82 29.07
N THR A 155 38.99 12.43 27.90
CA THR A 155 39.82 13.64 27.78
C THR A 155 39.21 14.82 28.53
N ALA A 156 37.88 14.96 28.51
CA ALA A 156 37.15 16.00 29.21
C ALA A 156 36.96 15.72 30.72
N GLY A 157 37.49 14.61 31.25
CA GLY A 157 37.39 14.25 32.67
C GLY A 157 35.96 13.93 33.13
N VAL A 158 35.08 13.54 32.21
CA VAL A 158 33.68 13.23 32.53
C VAL A 158 33.63 11.92 33.33
N PRO A 159 32.98 11.89 34.51
CA PRO A 159 32.84 10.67 35.29
C PRO A 159 32.02 9.58 34.58
N ARG A 160 32.40 8.32 34.82
CA ARG A 160 31.76 7.11 34.26
C ARG A 160 30.44 6.69 34.91
N ASN A 161 29.97 7.41 35.92
CA ASN A 161 28.75 7.08 36.65
C ASN A 161 27.50 7.81 36.11
N GLY A 162 27.63 8.50 34.97
CA GLY A 162 26.57 9.30 34.36
C GLY A 162 26.17 8.84 32.97
N ARG A 163 25.06 9.42 32.50
CA ARG A 163 24.54 9.31 31.13
C ARG A 163 24.77 10.64 30.41
N VAL A 164 25.43 10.64 29.26
CA VAL A 164 25.91 11.84 28.57
C VAL A 164 25.40 11.89 27.13
N LYS A 165 24.75 12.98 26.71
CA LYS A 165 24.29 13.17 25.33
C LYS A 165 25.50 13.43 24.42
N LEU A 166 25.58 12.69 23.33
CA LEU A 166 26.67 12.76 22.36
C LEU A 166 26.28 13.50 21.07
N ALA A 167 25.11 13.16 20.51
CA ALA A 167 24.61 13.66 19.23
C ALA A 167 23.11 13.35 19.07
N GLU A 168 22.56 13.68 17.91
CA GLU A 168 21.23 13.25 17.46
C GLU A 168 21.36 12.41 16.18
N LEU A 169 20.66 11.29 16.14
CA LEU A 169 20.44 10.50 14.94
C LEU A 169 19.06 10.86 14.36
N LYS A 170 19.05 11.57 13.23
CA LYS A 170 17.85 11.82 12.45
C LYS A 170 17.71 10.75 11.37
N ILE A 171 16.56 10.09 11.34
CA ILE A 171 16.17 9.14 10.29
C ILE A 171 15.02 9.76 9.51
N LEU A 172 15.19 9.93 8.20
CA LEU A 172 14.20 10.47 7.28
C LEU A 172 13.79 9.40 6.27
N PHE A 173 12.53 8.96 6.30
CA PHE A 173 11.96 8.06 5.30
C PHE A 173 11.60 8.83 4.03
N SER A 174 11.81 8.24 2.84
CA SER A 174 11.44 8.87 1.56
C SER A 174 9.94 9.07 1.37
N ARG A 175 9.13 8.34 2.14
CA ARG A 175 7.68 8.48 2.20
C ARG A 175 7.16 8.09 3.59
N PRO A 176 5.91 8.46 3.94
CA PRO A 176 5.36 8.16 5.25
C PRO A 176 5.20 6.65 5.50
N VAL A 177 5.64 6.20 6.67
CA VAL A 177 5.45 4.82 7.17
C VAL A 177 4.58 4.82 8.42
N ASN A 178 3.91 3.69 8.68
CA ASN A 178 3.11 3.50 9.90
C ASN A 178 3.78 2.45 10.79
N ASN A 179 3.83 2.73 12.09
CA ASN A 179 4.30 1.78 13.09
C ASN A 179 5.63 1.08 12.78
N PRO A 180 6.69 1.76 12.27
CA PRO A 180 7.93 1.08 11.93
C PRO A 180 8.56 0.47 13.18
N ILE A 181 9.29 -0.63 13.00
CA ILE A 181 9.97 -1.32 14.09
C ILE A 181 11.45 -1.02 13.99
N LEU A 182 11.97 -0.40 15.05
CA LEU A 182 13.36 -0.10 15.25
C LEU A 182 14.08 -1.34 15.79
N GLN A 183 15.10 -1.78 15.08
CA GLN A 183 15.90 -2.96 15.37
C GLN A 183 17.26 -2.49 15.89
N ILE A 184 17.62 -2.87 17.11
CA ILE A 184 18.86 -2.42 17.74
C ILE A 184 19.62 -3.61 18.31
N THR A 185 20.93 -3.66 18.06
CA THR A 185 21.84 -4.58 18.75
C THR A 185 23.14 -3.89 19.12
N GLY A 186 23.87 -4.48 20.08
CA GLY A 186 25.15 -3.98 20.53
C GLY A 186 25.02 -2.79 21.47
N LEU A 187 23.95 -2.70 22.25
CA LEU A 187 23.90 -1.75 23.38
C LEU A 187 24.64 -2.39 24.55
N GLY A 188 25.89 -2.02 24.74
CA GLY A 188 26.76 -2.60 25.75
C GLY A 188 28.12 -2.97 25.16
N GLY A 189 29.18 -2.43 25.76
CA GLY A 189 30.55 -2.66 25.38
C GLY A 189 31.47 -2.57 26.58
N THR A 190 32.66 -3.13 26.44
CA THR A 190 33.71 -3.13 27.47
C THR A 190 35.06 -2.77 26.91
N SER A 191 35.86 -2.05 27.70
CA SER A 191 37.30 -1.86 27.47
C SER A 191 38.02 -2.02 28.81
N GLY A 192 38.81 -3.09 28.94
CA GLY A 192 39.34 -3.51 30.23
C GLY A 192 38.21 -3.79 31.23
N THR A 193 38.21 -3.09 32.36
CA THR A 193 37.14 -3.15 33.39
C THR A 193 36.04 -2.11 33.18
N ALA A 194 36.15 -1.26 32.15
CA ALA A 194 35.18 -0.21 31.90
C ALA A 194 34.01 -0.73 31.06
N GLY A 195 32.81 -0.80 31.64
CA GLY A 195 31.56 -1.06 30.93
C GLY A 195 30.84 0.23 30.56
N PHE A 196 30.29 0.26 29.34
CA PHE A 196 29.51 1.38 28.83
C PHE A 196 28.44 0.90 27.84
N SER A 197 27.41 1.71 27.60
CA SER A 197 26.34 1.41 26.66
C SER A 197 25.89 2.69 25.98
N ALA A 198 25.70 2.64 24.67
CA ALA A 198 24.87 3.59 23.96
C ALA A 198 23.42 3.45 24.46
N GLU A 199 22.71 4.56 24.48
CA GLU A 199 21.31 4.63 24.86
C GLU A 199 20.62 5.70 24.01
N PHE A 200 19.30 5.58 23.84
CA PHE A 200 18.53 6.49 23.03
C PHE A 200 17.40 7.13 23.80
N THR A 201 17.06 8.36 23.43
CA THR A 201 15.78 8.97 23.81
C THR A 201 15.14 9.55 22.55
N LEU A 202 13.91 9.15 22.26
CA LEU A 202 13.15 9.72 21.15
C LEU A 202 12.86 11.21 21.44
N ASN A 203 13.25 12.07 20.52
CA ASN A 203 12.94 13.48 20.56
C ASN A 203 11.52 13.69 19.99
N SER A 204 10.53 13.79 20.87
CA SER A 204 9.12 13.92 20.50
C SER A 204 8.79 15.23 19.77
N THR A 205 9.52 16.31 20.07
CA THR A 205 9.35 17.60 19.37
C THR A 205 9.73 17.50 17.89
N LEU A 206 10.82 16.79 17.60
CA LEU A 206 11.31 16.58 16.24
C LEU A 206 10.68 15.35 15.54
N SER A 207 9.88 14.57 16.28
CA SER A 207 9.23 13.35 15.80
C SER A 207 7.73 13.35 16.12
N SER A 208 7.05 14.44 15.77
CA SER A 208 5.67 14.74 16.21
C SER A 208 4.60 13.74 15.76
N ALA A 209 4.86 12.94 14.72
CA ALA A 209 3.98 11.88 14.25
C ALA A 209 4.00 10.61 15.15
N ILE A 210 4.92 10.54 16.12
CA ILE A 210 5.12 9.39 17.00
C ILE A 210 4.43 9.65 18.33
N SER A 211 3.53 8.74 18.72
CA SER A 211 2.77 8.83 19.97
C SER A 211 3.46 8.15 21.14
N SER A 212 4.18 7.05 20.88
CA SER A 212 4.89 6.28 21.90
C SER A 212 5.90 5.31 21.27
N ILE A 213 6.79 4.76 22.08
CA ILE A 213 7.60 3.60 21.71
C ILE A 213 7.32 2.45 22.67
N ALA A 214 7.40 1.22 22.18
CA ALA A 214 7.14 0.03 22.98
C ALA A 214 8.12 -1.09 22.63
N ARG A 215 8.70 -1.72 23.65
CA ARG A 215 9.48 -2.95 23.46
C ARG A 215 8.56 -4.05 22.92
N LEU A 216 8.94 -4.66 21.80
CA LEU A 216 8.27 -5.85 21.25
C LEU A 216 8.99 -7.13 21.65
N SER A 217 10.31 -7.11 21.56
CA SER A 217 11.19 -8.24 21.88
C SER A 217 12.56 -7.72 22.34
N GLY A 218 13.41 -8.60 22.85
CA GLY A 218 14.80 -8.26 23.13
C GLY A 218 15.41 -9.11 24.23
N SER A 219 16.71 -8.95 24.42
CA SER A 219 17.44 -9.53 25.54
C SER A 219 16.87 -9.03 26.88
N SER A 220 17.15 -9.74 27.97
CA SER A 220 16.67 -9.35 29.30
C SER A 220 17.08 -7.93 29.71
N ALA A 221 18.21 -7.43 29.19
CA ALA A 221 18.73 -6.11 29.52
C ALA A 221 18.11 -4.95 28.72
N LEU A 222 17.38 -5.21 27.61
CA LEU A 222 16.77 -4.13 26.84
C LEU A 222 15.61 -3.48 27.61
N VAL A 223 15.73 -2.22 27.99
CA VAL A 223 14.67 -1.51 28.73
C VAL A 223 14.12 -0.38 27.86
N VAL A 224 12.81 -0.39 27.62
CA VAL A 224 12.09 0.74 27.03
C VAL A 224 11.24 1.38 28.14
N SER A 225 11.53 2.64 28.46
CA SER A 225 10.83 3.39 29.51
C SER A 225 10.45 4.77 28.99
N GLY A 226 9.15 5.03 28.86
CA GLY A 226 8.64 6.22 28.19
C GLY A 226 9.16 6.31 26.77
N LEU A 227 9.95 7.34 26.48
CA LEU A 227 10.59 7.58 25.19
C LEU A 227 12.06 7.15 25.14
N SER A 228 12.58 6.48 26.17
CA SER A 228 13.98 6.06 26.24
C SER A 228 14.14 4.57 25.96
N ILE A 229 15.22 4.23 25.26
CA ILE A 229 15.68 2.87 24.97
C ILE A 229 17.07 2.74 25.60
N ASN A 230 17.16 1.97 26.67
CA ASN A 230 18.33 1.88 27.54
C ASN A 230 18.78 0.44 27.73
N ASN A 231 20.02 0.27 28.19
CA ASN A 231 20.50 -1.00 28.71
C ASN A 231 20.35 -1.00 30.24
N GLY A 232 19.46 -1.86 30.75
CA GLY A 232 19.13 -2.00 32.16
C GLY A 232 20.09 -2.86 32.97
N ALA A 233 21.16 -3.40 32.39
CA ALA A 233 22.13 -4.21 33.11
C ALA A 233 22.95 -3.36 34.09
N SER A 234 23.17 -3.91 35.28
CA SER A 234 23.99 -3.30 36.34
C SER A 234 25.49 -3.35 36.01
N ALA A 235 25.93 -4.39 35.31
CA ALA A 235 27.28 -4.51 34.77
C ALA A 235 27.17 -4.60 33.24
N LEU A 236 27.79 -3.66 32.55
CA LEU A 236 27.70 -3.56 31.09
C LEU A 236 28.78 -4.44 30.46
N THR A 237 28.38 -5.26 29.49
CA THR A 237 29.29 -6.18 28.80
C THR A 237 29.00 -6.20 27.30
N ALA A 238 30.04 -6.47 26.51
CA ALA A 238 29.89 -6.65 25.07
C ALA A 238 29.09 -7.91 24.66
N THR A 239 28.94 -8.88 25.57
CA THR A 239 28.27 -10.17 25.34
C THR A 239 27.55 -10.67 26.61
N GLY A 240 26.61 -11.62 26.49
CA GLY A 240 25.88 -12.20 27.62
C GLY A 240 24.83 -11.28 28.25
N ALA A 241 24.61 -11.39 29.57
CA ALA A 241 23.51 -10.69 30.26
C ALA A 241 23.69 -9.16 30.37
N GLY A 242 24.87 -8.63 30.08
CA GLY A 242 25.17 -7.20 30.16
C GLY A 242 24.94 -6.42 28.86
N MET A 243 24.51 -7.08 27.77
CA MET A 243 24.11 -6.38 26.54
C MET A 243 22.59 -6.34 26.35
N ALA A 244 22.15 -5.22 25.79
CA ALA A 244 20.79 -5.01 25.31
C ALA A 244 20.73 -5.10 23.77
N ALA A 245 19.74 -5.84 23.30
CA ALA A 245 19.39 -5.95 21.89
C ALA A 245 17.90 -6.24 21.76
N GLY A 246 17.28 -5.89 20.65
CA GLY A 246 15.92 -6.29 20.31
C GLY A 246 15.17 -5.30 19.44
N SER A 247 13.83 -5.42 19.48
CA SER A 247 12.91 -4.72 18.60
C SER A 247 12.01 -3.78 19.38
N VAL A 248 11.93 -2.53 18.93
CA VAL A 248 11.11 -1.48 19.54
C VAL A 248 10.14 -0.95 18.49
N ARG A 249 8.83 -1.10 18.75
CA ARG A 249 7.80 -0.49 17.91
C ARG A 249 7.78 1.01 18.14
N ILE A 250 7.77 1.77 17.05
CA ILE A 250 7.53 3.20 17.07
C ILE A 250 6.06 3.42 16.70
N ASN A 251 5.19 3.67 17.68
CA ASN A 251 3.76 3.83 17.43
C ASN A 251 3.46 5.20 16.83
N GLY A 252 2.82 5.21 15.67
CA GLY A 252 2.40 6.43 14.99
C GLY A 252 1.96 6.15 13.57
N SER A 253 1.37 7.17 12.94
CA SER A 253 0.92 7.14 11.55
C SER A 253 1.56 8.27 10.78
N ASN A 254 1.76 8.06 9.48
CA ASN A 254 2.39 9.01 8.58
C ASN A 254 3.78 9.49 9.07
N ILE A 255 4.56 8.60 9.68
CA ILE A 255 5.88 8.91 10.20
C ILE A 255 6.83 9.08 9.02
N THR A 256 7.39 10.27 8.84
CA THR A 256 8.47 10.54 7.89
C THR A 256 9.81 10.74 8.58
N THR A 257 9.81 11.16 9.85
CA THR A 257 11.03 11.49 10.59
C THR A 257 11.01 10.83 11.97
N VAL A 258 12.13 10.20 12.33
CA VAL A 258 12.44 9.73 13.68
C VAL A 258 13.74 10.40 14.12
N VAL A 259 13.74 11.10 15.24
CA VAL A 259 14.96 11.68 15.81
C VAL A 259 15.25 11.05 17.16
N LEU A 260 16.41 10.41 17.28
CA LEU A 260 16.90 9.79 18.51
C LEU A 260 18.08 10.59 19.05
N ASP A 261 17.94 11.13 20.24
CA ASP A 261 19.06 11.64 21.01
C ASP A 261 19.93 10.45 21.43
N ILE A 262 21.21 10.50 21.06
CA ILE A 262 22.18 9.45 21.35
C ILE A 262 22.91 9.82 22.63
N TYR A 263 22.90 8.90 23.59
CA TYR A 263 23.63 8.99 24.84
C TYR A 263 24.66 7.87 24.94
N VAL A 264 25.65 8.06 25.79
CA VAL A 264 26.45 6.97 26.34
C VAL A 264 26.38 7.01 27.87
N ARG A 265 26.23 5.83 28.47
CA ARG A 265 26.19 5.62 29.91
C ARG A 265 27.32 4.68 30.30
N GLY A 266 28.10 5.06 31.31
CA GLY A 266 29.03 4.14 31.96
C GLY A 266 28.34 3.38 33.09
N ASP A 267 28.82 2.19 33.41
CA ASP A 267 28.28 1.40 34.53
C ASP A 267 28.80 1.83 35.92
N GLY A 268 29.86 2.65 35.96
CA GLY A 268 30.54 3.03 37.20
C GLY A 268 31.15 1.87 37.98
N VAL A 269 31.24 0.67 37.39
CA VAL A 269 31.77 -0.53 38.04
C VAL A 269 33.31 -0.51 38.02
N GLY A 270 33.93 -0.85 39.16
CA GLY A 270 35.38 -0.93 39.34
C GLY A 270 36.04 0.36 39.84
N THR A 271 37.37 0.37 39.90
CA THR A 271 38.19 1.51 40.36
C THR A 271 38.62 2.45 39.22
N ALA A 272 38.28 2.13 37.97
CA ALA A 272 38.69 2.92 36.81
C ALA A 272 37.79 4.16 36.66
N ALA A 273 38.33 5.34 36.96
CA ALA A 273 37.70 6.63 36.65
C ALA A 273 37.62 6.90 35.13
N SER A 274 38.44 6.19 34.33
CA SER A 274 38.59 6.38 32.88
C SER A 274 37.62 5.52 32.06
N TRP A 275 37.21 6.03 30.90
CA TRP A 275 36.31 5.36 29.93
C TRP A 275 36.98 4.26 29.08
N GLY A 276 38.15 3.77 29.52
CA GLY A 276 38.93 2.76 28.81
C GLY A 276 40.02 2.13 29.68
N ASP A 277 40.79 1.24 29.06
CA ASP A 277 41.88 0.48 29.70
C ASP A 277 43.19 1.28 29.94
N GLY A 278 43.23 2.57 29.56
CA GLY A 278 44.40 3.43 29.70
C GLY A 278 45.45 3.33 28.58
N THR A 279 45.29 2.39 27.64
CA THR A 279 46.20 2.18 26.49
C THR A 279 45.56 2.46 25.14
N ASN A 280 44.23 2.37 25.05
CA ASN A 280 43.46 2.51 23.80
C ASN A 280 42.43 3.66 23.83
N ALA A 281 42.71 4.73 24.58
CA ALA A 281 41.75 5.77 24.91
C ALA A 281 41.06 6.42 23.70
N ASP A 282 41.68 6.45 22.52
CA ASP A 282 41.12 7.07 21.30
C ASP A 282 40.14 6.18 20.52
N THR A 283 40.04 4.88 20.86
CA THR A 283 39.20 3.92 20.13
C THR A 283 38.10 3.28 20.99
N THR A 284 38.01 3.63 22.28
CA THR A 284 36.99 3.12 23.18
C THR A 284 35.61 3.69 22.85
N GLY A 285 34.59 2.86 22.98
CA GLY A 285 33.22 3.22 22.69
C GLY A 285 32.35 2.02 22.43
N ASP A 286 31.04 2.25 22.44
CA ASP A 286 30.05 1.22 22.18
C ASP A 286 29.74 1.16 20.68
N GLY A 287 29.90 -0.01 20.07
CA GLY A 287 29.55 -0.21 18.67
C GLY A 287 28.25 -0.98 18.56
N LEU A 288 27.30 -0.37 17.86
CA LEU A 288 25.94 -0.85 17.75
C LEU A 288 25.50 -0.88 16.29
N LEU A 289 24.36 -1.50 16.06
CA LEU A 289 23.67 -1.50 14.78
C LEU A 289 22.23 -1.09 14.96
N VAL A 290 21.76 -0.28 14.01
CA VAL A 290 20.38 0.20 13.96
C VAL A 290 19.78 -0.12 12.59
N GLY A 291 18.65 -0.82 12.59
CA GLY A 291 17.86 -1.10 11.40
C GLY A 291 16.39 -0.76 11.61
N PHE A 292 15.63 -0.76 10.53
CA PHE A 292 14.17 -0.65 10.57
C PHE A 292 13.53 -1.76 9.77
N THR A 293 12.40 -2.23 10.29
CA THR A 293 11.41 -2.97 9.50
C THR A 293 10.18 -2.09 9.34
N ALA A 294 9.62 -2.04 8.14
CA ALA A 294 8.37 -1.35 7.85
C ALA A 294 7.42 -2.29 7.08
N THR A 295 6.12 -2.07 7.27
CA THR A 295 5.08 -2.78 6.51
C THR A 295 4.43 -1.85 5.51
N GLU A 296 4.22 -2.35 4.31
CA GLU A 296 3.50 -1.62 3.26
C GLU A 296 2.67 -2.57 2.39
N SER A 297 1.44 -2.17 2.10
CA SER A 297 0.56 -2.83 1.15
C SER A 297 0.35 -1.93 -0.07
N ASP A 298 -0.15 -2.46 -1.18
CA ASP A 298 -0.63 -1.65 -2.32
C ASP A 298 -1.92 -2.30 -2.81
N LEU A 299 -3.06 -1.84 -2.29
CA LEU A 299 -4.36 -2.43 -2.57
C LEU A 299 -4.97 -1.80 -3.81
N SER A 300 -5.11 -2.54 -4.91
CA SER A 300 -5.68 -2.01 -6.15
C SER A 300 -6.99 -2.68 -6.55
N ILE A 301 -7.83 -1.93 -7.26
CA ILE A 301 -9.06 -2.44 -7.88
C ILE A 301 -8.95 -2.34 -9.39
N THR A 302 -9.19 -3.47 -10.07
CA THR A 302 -9.59 -3.47 -11.48
C THR A 302 -11.06 -3.84 -11.58
N LYS A 303 -11.82 -3.05 -12.34
CA LYS A 303 -13.25 -3.29 -12.56
C LYS A 303 -13.56 -3.28 -14.06
N THR A 304 -14.29 -4.29 -14.52
CA THR A 304 -14.75 -4.41 -15.90
C THR A 304 -16.24 -4.78 -15.95
N VAL A 305 -16.84 -4.61 -17.12
CA VAL A 305 -18.19 -5.10 -17.43
C VAL A 305 -18.12 -5.81 -18.77
N ASP A 306 -18.85 -6.92 -18.91
CA ASP A 306 -18.91 -7.72 -20.13
C ASP A 306 -19.54 -6.97 -21.32
N VAL A 307 -20.57 -6.17 -21.05
CA VAL A 307 -21.29 -5.37 -22.04
C VAL A 307 -21.42 -3.92 -21.54
N ALA A 308 -20.59 -3.02 -22.07
CA ALA A 308 -20.61 -1.60 -21.69
C ALA A 308 -21.82 -0.82 -22.25
N ALA A 309 -22.47 -1.34 -23.29
CA ALA A 309 -23.62 -0.71 -23.93
C ALA A 309 -24.83 -1.67 -24.00
N PRO A 310 -25.37 -2.10 -22.85
CA PRO A 310 -26.39 -3.13 -22.82
C PRO A 310 -27.76 -2.56 -23.19
N VAL A 311 -28.65 -3.46 -23.56
CA VAL A 311 -30.07 -3.18 -23.77
C VAL A 311 -30.78 -3.21 -22.44
N ALA A 312 -31.66 -2.25 -22.18
CA ALA A 312 -32.51 -2.29 -20.99
C ALA A 312 -33.30 -3.62 -20.93
N GLY A 313 -33.37 -4.21 -19.75
CA GLY A 313 -33.95 -5.53 -19.50
C GLY A 313 -32.95 -6.69 -19.53
N ASN A 314 -31.76 -6.51 -20.14
CA ASN A 314 -30.72 -7.54 -20.15
C ASN A 314 -29.88 -7.53 -18.87
N ASN A 315 -29.23 -8.66 -18.62
CA ASN A 315 -28.22 -8.77 -17.57
C ASN A 315 -26.85 -8.32 -18.10
N VAL A 316 -26.06 -7.75 -17.22
CA VAL A 316 -24.62 -7.48 -17.38
C VAL A 316 -23.87 -8.11 -16.21
N VAL A 317 -22.61 -8.45 -16.44
CA VAL A 317 -21.72 -9.02 -15.43
C VAL A 317 -20.57 -8.06 -15.18
N PHE A 318 -20.52 -7.52 -13.96
CA PHE A 318 -19.35 -6.81 -13.46
C PHE A 318 -18.33 -7.81 -12.95
N THR A 319 -17.06 -7.59 -13.29
CA THR A 319 -15.93 -8.31 -12.71
C THR A 319 -15.07 -7.34 -11.93
N ILE A 320 -14.89 -7.59 -10.64
CA ILE A 320 -14.08 -6.80 -9.72
C ILE A 320 -12.92 -7.68 -9.27
N THR A 321 -11.70 -7.23 -9.53
CA THR A 321 -10.46 -7.89 -9.06
C THR A 321 -9.79 -6.98 -8.04
N ALA A 322 -9.62 -7.48 -6.82
CA ALA A 322 -8.85 -6.83 -5.79
C ALA A 322 -7.47 -7.50 -5.68
N VAL A 323 -6.40 -6.70 -5.68
CA VAL A 323 -5.01 -7.17 -5.67
C VAL A 323 -4.25 -6.46 -4.56
N ASN A 324 -3.32 -7.15 -3.89
CA ASN A 324 -2.30 -6.50 -3.06
C ASN A 324 -0.93 -6.63 -3.74
N ASN A 325 -0.42 -5.56 -4.35
CA ASN A 325 0.92 -5.57 -4.96
C ASN A 325 2.03 -5.19 -3.97
N GLY A 326 1.67 -4.86 -2.72
CA GLY A 326 2.60 -4.36 -1.73
C GLY A 326 3.60 -5.41 -1.25
N ALA A 327 4.51 -4.97 -0.39
CA ALA A 327 5.52 -5.84 0.18
C ALA A 327 4.98 -6.70 1.33
N SER A 328 3.87 -6.32 1.94
CA SER A 328 3.29 -6.96 3.13
C SER A 328 1.87 -7.47 2.91
N ASN A 329 1.54 -8.55 3.61
CA ASN A 329 0.17 -9.04 3.69
C ASN A 329 -0.73 -7.99 4.34
N ASN A 330 -1.96 -7.85 3.84
CA ASN A 330 -2.95 -6.96 4.43
C ASN A 330 -4.10 -7.78 5.02
N THR A 331 -4.67 -7.29 6.12
CA THR A 331 -5.78 -7.92 6.86
C THR A 331 -6.97 -6.98 6.93
N ASN A 332 -8.16 -7.50 7.24
CA ASN A 332 -9.40 -6.72 7.28
C ASN A 332 -9.68 -5.93 6.00
N VAL A 333 -9.34 -6.50 4.84
CA VAL A 333 -9.58 -5.90 3.52
C VAL A 333 -11.05 -6.07 3.15
N SER A 334 -11.66 -4.99 2.63
CA SER A 334 -13.01 -4.99 2.08
C SER A 334 -13.12 -4.07 0.86
N VAL A 335 -14.08 -4.36 -0.01
CA VAL A 335 -14.41 -3.54 -1.17
C VAL A 335 -15.85 -3.06 -1.04
N GLN A 336 -16.06 -1.76 -1.25
CA GLN A 336 -17.38 -1.15 -1.34
C GLN A 336 -17.75 -0.95 -2.81
N ASP A 337 -18.80 -1.62 -3.25
CA ASP A 337 -19.30 -1.61 -4.63
C ASP A 337 -20.83 -1.76 -4.64
N LEU A 338 -21.53 -0.63 -4.46
CA LEU A 338 -22.98 -0.62 -4.48
C LEU A 338 -23.47 -0.39 -5.91
N LEU A 339 -24.38 -1.26 -6.38
CA LEU A 339 -25.01 -1.09 -7.69
C LEU A 339 -25.83 0.22 -7.71
N PRO A 340 -25.69 1.07 -8.75
CA PRO A 340 -26.53 2.25 -8.93
C PRO A 340 -28.01 1.85 -9.14
N SER A 341 -28.93 2.75 -8.81
CA SER A 341 -30.39 2.48 -8.80
C SER A 341 -31.00 2.05 -10.14
N GLY A 342 -30.31 2.30 -11.26
CA GLY A 342 -30.71 1.82 -12.60
C GLY A 342 -30.38 0.36 -12.87
N LEU A 343 -29.69 -0.30 -11.93
CA LEU A 343 -29.30 -1.71 -12.00
C LEU A 343 -29.92 -2.48 -10.84
N GLN A 344 -30.49 -3.64 -11.13
CA GLN A 344 -31.05 -4.55 -10.14
C GLN A 344 -30.12 -5.75 -9.97
N TYR A 345 -29.72 -6.04 -8.72
CA TYR A 345 -28.95 -7.23 -8.41
C TYR A 345 -29.68 -8.53 -8.82
N VAL A 346 -28.95 -9.48 -9.41
CA VAL A 346 -29.47 -10.82 -9.78
C VAL A 346 -28.73 -11.91 -9.01
N SER A 347 -27.40 -11.96 -9.12
CA SER A 347 -26.56 -12.97 -8.48
C SER A 347 -25.12 -12.46 -8.35
N HIS A 348 -24.29 -13.16 -7.58
CA HIS A 348 -22.85 -12.95 -7.57
C HIS A 348 -22.10 -14.28 -7.42
N THR A 349 -20.82 -14.29 -7.78
CA THR A 349 -19.86 -15.33 -7.40
C THR A 349 -18.65 -14.67 -6.76
N ALA A 350 -18.35 -15.03 -5.52
CA ALA A 350 -17.21 -14.51 -4.78
C ALA A 350 -16.16 -15.62 -4.59
N ALA A 351 -14.88 -15.23 -4.53
CA ALA A 351 -13.80 -16.15 -4.20
C ALA A 351 -14.05 -16.86 -2.86
N THR A 352 -13.64 -18.13 -2.76
CA THR A 352 -13.78 -18.95 -1.54
C THR A 352 -13.20 -18.22 -0.33
N GLY A 353 -13.93 -18.20 0.78
CA GLY A 353 -13.52 -17.51 2.02
C GLY A 353 -13.88 -16.02 2.08
N THR A 354 -14.46 -15.46 1.01
CA THR A 354 -14.93 -14.07 0.97
C THR A 354 -16.47 -14.00 0.92
N THR A 355 -17.06 -12.86 1.31
CA THR A 355 -18.53 -12.69 1.32
C THR A 355 -18.96 -11.34 0.75
N TYR A 356 -19.96 -11.33 -0.13
CA TYR A 356 -20.55 -10.10 -0.69
C TYR A 356 -21.99 -9.93 -0.24
N VAL A 357 -22.35 -8.71 0.19
CA VAL A 357 -23.69 -8.35 0.65
C VAL A 357 -24.31 -7.37 -0.35
N PRO A 358 -25.22 -7.82 -1.23
CA PRO A 358 -25.74 -6.97 -2.32
C PRO A 358 -26.44 -5.69 -1.89
N GLY A 359 -27.12 -5.71 -0.73
CA GLY A 359 -27.88 -4.57 -0.24
C GLY A 359 -27.00 -3.40 0.23
N SER A 360 -25.78 -3.69 0.71
CA SER A 360 -24.81 -2.67 1.08
C SER A 360 -23.72 -2.48 0.04
N GLY A 361 -23.51 -3.45 -0.87
CA GLY A 361 -22.39 -3.47 -1.81
C GLY A 361 -21.05 -3.84 -1.16
N VAL A 362 -21.05 -4.30 0.10
CA VAL A 362 -19.80 -4.63 0.81
C VAL A 362 -19.36 -6.04 0.45
N TRP A 363 -18.14 -6.16 -0.07
CA TRP A 363 -17.41 -7.41 -0.27
C TRP A 363 -16.30 -7.53 0.79
N THR A 364 -16.47 -8.45 1.73
CA THR A 364 -15.47 -8.75 2.77
C THR A 364 -14.48 -9.77 2.25
N ILE A 365 -13.21 -9.37 2.12
CA ILE A 365 -12.10 -10.25 1.68
C ILE A 365 -11.39 -10.85 2.90
N GLY A 366 -11.21 -10.09 3.97
CA GLY A 366 -10.44 -10.52 5.14
C GLY A 366 -8.94 -10.35 4.91
N ASN A 367 -8.21 -11.44 4.69
CA ASN A 367 -6.77 -11.39 4.43
C ASN A 367 -6.49 -11.36 2.93
N LEU A 368 -5.65 -10.42 2.50
CA LEU A 368 -5.13 -10.36 1.14
C LEU A 368 -3.60 -10.30 1.20
N ASN A 369 -2.99 -11.46 0.99
CA ASN A 369 -1.54 -11.61 1.06
C ASN A 369 -0.86 -10.82 -0.06
N ASP A 370 0.41 -10.51 0.14
CA ASP A 370 1.27 -9.95 -0.90
C ASP A 370 1.15 -10.77 -2.21
N GLY A 371 1.11 -10.07 -3.34
CA GLY A 371 1.09 -10.64 -4.69
C GLY A 371 -0.19 -11.42 -5.02
N SER A 372 -1.12 -11.54 -4.07
CA SER A 372 -2.36 -12.28 -4.23
C SER A 372 -3.47 -11.39 -4.76
N ASN A 373 -4.42 -12.01 -5.46
CA ASN A 373 -5.65 -11.37 -5.89
C ASN A 373 -6.86 -12.25 -5.60
N VAL A 374 -8.02 -11.60 -5.49
CA VAL A 374 -9.32 -12.26 -5.39
C VAL A 374 -10.28 -11.59 -6.37
N VAL A 375 -11.28 -12.33 -6.83
CA VAL A 375 -12.25 -11.88 -7.83
C VAL A 375 -13.68 -12.02 -7.30
N LEU A 376 -14.49 -11.00 -7.56
CA LEU A 376 -15.94 -10.98 -7.39
C LEU A 376 -16.59 -10.73 -8.75
N THR A 377 -17.56 -11.55 -9.13
CA THR A 377 -18.47 -11.25 -10.24
C THR A 377 -19.86 -10.93 -9.72
N VAL A 378 -20.47 -9.84 -10.23
CA VAL A 378 -21.82 -9.43 -9.87
C VAL A 378 -22.66 -9.34 -11.13
N THR A 379 -23.71 -10.15 -11.21
CA THR A 379 -24.70 -10.07 -12.29
C THR A 379 -25.81 -9.11 -11.89
N ALA A 380 -26.07 -8.12 -12.74
CA ALA A 380 -27.12 -7.14 -12.54
C ALA A 380 -28.00 -7.00 -13.79
N LYS A 381 -29.30 -6.82 -13.60
CA LYS A 381 -30.26 -6.50 -14.65
C LYS A 381 -30.35 -5.00 -14.84
N VAL A 382 -30.22 -4.55 -16.08
CA VAL A 382 -30.38 -3.14 -16.45
C VAL A 382 -31.88 -2.82 -16.47
N LEU A 383 -32.33 -1.86 -15.65
CA LEU A 383 -33.76 -1.55 -15.52
C LEU A 383 -34.25 -0.59 -16.60
N ASN A 384 -33.53 0.51 -16.78
CA ASN A 384 -33.90 1.59 -17.68
C ASN A 384 -32.71 1.97 -18.55
N THR A 385 -32.98 2.78 -19.56
CA THR A 385 -31.91 3.40 -20.34
C THR A 385 -31.29 4.55 -19.55
N GLY A 386 -29.98 4.67 -19.57
CA GLY A 386 -29.22 5.73 -18.93
C GLY A 386 -27.73 5.45 -18.93
N ASN A 387 -26.98 6.41 -18.40
CA ASN A 387 -25.57 6.23 -18.09
C ASN A 387 -25.44 5.85 -16.62
N TYR A 388 -24.93 4.65 -16.36
CA TYR A 388 -24.75 4.13 -15.01
C TYR A 388 -23.27 3.93 -14.74
N GLN A 389 -22.69 4.77 -13.89
CA GLN A 389 -21.36 4.53 -13.36
C GLN A 389 -21.46 3.64 -12.12
N ASN A 390 -20.69 2.56 -12.11
CA ASN A 390 -20.55 1.69 -10.96
C ASN A 390 -19.08 1.64 -10.55
N THR A 391 -18.83 1.96 -9.27
CA THR A 391 -17.51 2.21 -8.72
C THR A 391 -17.27 1.26 -7.56
N ALA A 392 -16.12 0.58 -7.58
CA ALA A 392 -15.63 -0.25 -6.50
C ALA A 392 -14.43 0.43 -5.83
N VAL A 393 -14.42 0.47 -4.49
CA VAL A 393 -13.34 1.07 -3.68
C VAL A 393 -12.84 0.05 -2.67
N VAL A 394 -11.55 -0.29 -2.69
CA VAL A 394 -10.92 -1.16 -1.68
C VAL A 394 -10.41 -0.35 -0.50
N THR A 395 -10.64 -0.86 0.70
CA THR A 395 -10.13 -0.29 1.96
C THR A 395 -9.62 -1.40 2.88
N SER A 396 -8.83 -1.01 3.88
CA SER A 396 -8.38 -1.88 4.95
C SER A 396 -8.30 -1.12 6.27
N THR A 397 -8.53 -1.81 7.38
CA THR A 397 -8.37 -1.27 8.74
C THR A 397 -7.14 -1.83 9.47
N SER A 398 -6.23 -2.53 8.77
CA SER A 398 -5.00 -3.08 9.36
C SER A 398 -4.01 -2.01 9.85
N GLY A 399 -4.11 -0.78 9.34
CA GLY A 399 -3.19 0.32 9.64
C GLY A 399 -1.86 0.25 8.87
N ILE A 400 -1.71 -0.70 7.94
CA ILE A 400 -0.56 -0.77 7.02
C ILE A 400 -0.65 0.38 6.01
N SER A 401 0.49 1.00 5.70
CA SER A 401 0.55 2.11 4.75
C SER A 401 0.31 1.62 3.31
N ASP A 402 -0.45 2.39 2.53
CA ASP A 402 -0.65 2.20 1.10
C ASP A 402 -0.10 3.41 0.33
N PRO A 403 1.09 3.30 -0.29
CA PRO A 403 1.77 4.42 -0.94
C PRO A 403 1.15 4.79 -2.29
N THR A 404 0.18 4.02 -2.80
CA THR A 404 -0.41 4.16 -4.14
C THR A 404 -1.94 4.18 -4.12
N SER A 405 -2.51 4.76 -3.06
CA SER A 405 -3.95 4.82 -2.77
C SER A 405 -4.91 5.25 -3.90
N VAL A 406 -4.38 5.89 -4.96
CA VAL A 406 -5.14 6.27 -6.16
C VAL A 406 -5.64 5.07 -6.97
N ASN A 407 -4.97 3.91 -6.89
CA ASN A 407 -5.36 2.69 -7.60
C ASN A 407 -6.40 1.85 -6.83
N ASN A 408 -6.78 2.29 -5.63
CA ASN A 408 -7.74 1.61 -4.75
C ASN A 408 -9.19 1.77 -5.24
N THR A 409 -9.41 2.51 -6.33
CA THR A 409 -10.73 2.74 -6.92
C THR A 409 -10.75 2.31 -8.37
N GLY A 410 -11.77 1.55 -8.76
CA GLY A 410 -12.05 1.21 -10.16
C GLY A 410 -13.50 1.47 -10.52
N SER A 411 -13.73 2.08 -11.67
CA SER A 411 -15.05 2.46 -12.14
C SER A 411 -15.29 2.00 -13.57
N VAL A 412 -16.52 1.62 -13.87
CA VAL A 412 -17.01 1.38 -15.23
C VAL A 412 -18.30 2.14 -15.44
N THR A 413 -18.52 2.62 -16.66
CA THR A 413 -19.76 3.29 -17.06
C THR A 413 -20.47 2.44 -18.09
N LEU A 414 -21.72 2.09 -17.81
CA LEU A 414 -22.64 1.58 -18.81
C LEU A 414 -23.33 2.74 -19.50
N ALA A 415 -23.38 2.70 -20.83
CA ALA A 415 -24.14 3.62 -21.66
C ALA A 415 -25.16 2.80 -22.46
N THR A 416 -26.36 2.61 -21.89
CA THR A 416 -27.37 1.74 -22.51
C THR A 416 -27.80 2.27 -23.87
N ILE A 417 -27.99 1.38 -24.84
CA ILE A 417 -28.48 1.76 -26.17
C ILE A 417 -30.01 1.62 -26.19
N CYS A 418 -30.70 2.67 -26.61
CA CYS A 418 -32.13 2.65 -26.89
C CYS A 418 -32.37 2.02 -28.27
N TYR A 419 -32.95 0.83 -28.34
CA TYR A 419 -33.70 0.40 -29.52
C TYR A 419 -35.01 -0.26 -29.09
N ASN A 420 -36.10 0.02 -29.83
CA ASN A 420 -37.30 -0.78 -29.69
C ASN A 420 -37.05 -2.16 -30.28
N LEU A 421 -37.26 -3.21 -29.50
CA LEU A 421 -37.32 -4.56 -30.03
C LEU A 421 -38.42 -4.61 -31.12
N PRO A 422 -38.19 -5.28 -32.25
CA PRO A 422 -39.21 -5.42 -33.28
C PRO A 422 -40.43 -6.15 -32.70
N ASN A 423 -41.59 -5.48 -32.67
CA ASN A 423 -42.85 -6.14 -32.32
C ASN A 423 -43.27 -7.06 -33.48
N THR A 424 -43.11 -8.37 -33.31
CA THR A 424 -43.49 -9.40 -34.29
C THR A 424 -44.80 -10.11 -33.93
N GLY A 425 -45.33 -9.89 -32.73
CA GLY A 425 -46.46 -10.67 -32.18
C GLY A 425 -47.82 -9.97 -32.26
N THR A 426 -47.85 -8.64 -32.32
CA THR A 426 -49.09 -7.85 -32.45
C THR A 426 -48.92 -6.72 -33.44
N ALA A 427 -50.00 -6.33 -34.11
CA ALA A 427 -50.01 -5.11 -34.91
C ALA A 427 -49.71 -3.92 -33.97
N GLY A 428 -48.53 -3.32 -34.07
CA GLY A 428 -48.15 -2.18 -33.22
C GLY A 428 -48.92 -0.90 -33.57
N VAL A 429 -48.44 0.25 -33.07
CA VAL A 429 -49.10 1.55 -33.29
C VAL A 429 -49.15 1.93 -34.76
N ASN A 430 -50.17 2.69 -35.17
CA ASN A 430 -50.26 3.22 -36.53
C ASN A 430 -49.03 4.07 -36.85
N THR A 431 -48.40 3.81 -38.00
CA THR A 431 -47.44 4.75 -38.58
C THR A 431 -48.21 6.00 -38.99
N ARG A 432 -47.92 7.15 -38.36
CA ARG A 432 -48.66 8.41 -38.59
C ARG A 432 -48.00 9.32 -39.61
N HIS A 433 -46.75 9.06 -39.95
CA HIS A 433 -45.98 9.86 -40.91
C HIS A 433 -45.52 8.99 -42.08
N GLY A 434 -45.59 9.53 -43.30
CA GLY A 434 -45.11 8.83 -44.48
C GLY A 434 -44.97 9.73 -45.69
N ILE A 435 -44.13 9.29 -46.63
CA ILE A 435 -43.86 9.93 -47.91
C ILE A 435 -44.18 8.91 -49.02
N THR A 436 -45.06 9.27 -49.95
CA THR A 436 -45.46 8.39 -51.08
C THR A 436 -45.43 9.15 -52.39
N VAL A 437 -44.82 8.54 -53.41
CA VAL A 437 -44.91 9.02 -54.81
C VAL A 437 -46.12 8.44 -55.54
N LEU A 438 -46.88 7.55 -54.89
CA LEU A 438 -48.08 6.91 -55.43
C LEU A 438 -49.36 7.69 -55.11
N LYS A 439 -49.23 8.93 -54.59
CA LYS A 439 -50.33 9.86 -54.26
C LYS A 439 -51.38 9.29 -53.28
N ARG A 440 -50.93 8.50 -52.29
CA ARG A 440 -51.80 7.90 -51.25
C ARG A 440 -51.90 8.69 -49.94
N ALA A 441 -51.18 9.80 -49.80
CA ALA A 441 -51.22 10.65 -48.61
C ALA A 441 -52.58 11.38 -48.50
N GLY A 442 -53.28 11.19 -47.38
CA GLY A 442 -54.54 11.92 -47.09
C GLY A 442 -55.77 11.50 -47.90
N ALA A 443 -55.67 10.45 -48.72
CA ALA A 443 -56.80 9.90 -49.45
C ALA A 443 -57.53 8.88 -48.54
N ASP A 444 -58.82 9.11 -48.25
CA ASP A 444 -59.70 8.28 -47.40
C ASP A 444 -59.94 6.84 -47.90
N ASN A 445 -59.16 6.38 -48.87
CA ASN A 445 -59.43 5.19 -49.68
C ASN A 445 -58.54 3.99 -49.31
N GLY A 446 -57.54 4.15 -48.44
CA GLY A 446 -56.55 3.08 -48.19
C GLY A 446 -55.85 3.06 -46.83
N ASN A 447 -56.21 3.95 -45.90
CA ASN A 447 -55.64 4.02 -44.55
C ASN A 447 -54.10 4.14 -44.54
N TRP A 448 -53.50 4.70 -45.59
CA TRP A 448 -52.06 4.91 -45.70
C TRP A 448 -51.67 6.23 -45.00
N PRO A 449 -50.56 6.30 -44.24
CA PRO A 449 -49.58 5.26 -43.95
C PRO A 449 -49.94 4.34 -42.78
N MET A 450 -51.07 4.56 -42.11
CA MET A 450 -51.50 3.88 -40.87
C MET A 450 -51.72 2.36 -41.00
N VAL A 451 -51.89 1.86 -42.23
CA VAL A 451 -51.87 0.42 -42.56
C VAL A 451 -50.50 -0.21 -42.27
N ARG A 452 -49.42 0.59 -42.29
CA ARG A 452 -48.12 0.18 -41.77
C ARG A 452 -48.11 0.45 -40.27
N LYS A 453 -47.72 -0.54 -39.49
CA LYS A 453 -47.65 -0.45 -38.04
C LYS A 453 -46.20 -0.36 -37.59
N SER A 454 -45.97 0.25 -36.44
CA SER A 454 -44.69 0.30 -35.74
C SER A 454 -43.54 1.03 -36.45
N ALA A 455 -43.77 1.71 -37.57
CA ALA A 455 -42.75 2.55 -38.20
C ALA A 455 -42.89 4.01 -37.74
N PHE A 456 -41.75 4.69 -37.57
CA PHE A 456 -41.74 6.15 -37.37
C PHE A 456 -42.09 6.88 -38.67
N THR A 457 -41.66 6.36 -39.82
CA THR A 457 -41.93 6.91 -41.15
C THR A 457 -42.13 5.78 -42.17
N ALA A 458 -43.20 5.86 -42.97
CA ALA A 458 -43.40 4.96 -44.11
C ALA A 458 -42.95 5.64 -45.42
N LEU A 459 -42.05 4.99 -46.16
CA LEU A 459 -41.65 5.45 -47.50
C LEU A 459 -42.24 4.51 -48.55
N GLU A 460 -42.89 5.06 -49.57
CA GLU A 460 -43.56 4.25 -50.61
C GLU A 460 -43.28 4.75 -52.03
N SER A 461 -42.80 3.83 -52.87
CA SER A 461 -42.48 4.09 -54.27
C SER A 461 -42.33 2.76 -55.04
N ASN A 462 -42.77 2.73 -56.30
CA ASN A 462 -42.58 1.57 -57.18
C ASN A 462 -41.33 1.69 -58.06
N THR A 463 -40.79 2.91 -58.25
CA THR A 463 -39.78 3.19 -59.30
C THR A 463 -38.69 4.18 -58.88
N LYS A 464 -38.79 4.76 -57.68
CA LYS A 464 -37.88 5.79 -57.16
C LYS A 464 -37.32 5.38 -55.80
N GLY A 465 -36.01 5.52 -55.60
CA GLY A 465 -35.41 5.44 -54.26
C GLY A 465 -35.63 6.74 -53.49
N PHE A 466 -35.60 6.66 -52.15
CA PHE A 466 -35.47 7.85 -51.32
C PHE A 466 -34.01 8.29 -51.33
N VAL A 467 -33.75 9.46 -51.91
CA VAL A 467 -32.41 10.03 -52.00
C VAL A 467 -32.38 11.28 -51.15
N ILE A 468 -31.58 11.27 -50.09
CA ILE A 468 -31.29 12.48 -49.32
C ILE A 468 -30.27 13.29 -50.12
N THR A 469 -30.52 14.59 -50.30
CA THR A 469 -29.60 15.50 -50.99
C THR A 469 -28.22 15.41 -50.34
N ARG A 470 -27.21 15.10 -51.14
CA ARG A 470 -25.80 15.06 -50.72
C ARG A 470 -25.16 16.38 -51.11
N ALA A 471 -24.61 17.10 -50.14
CA ALA A 471 -24.05 18.43 -50.33
C ALA A 471 -22.86 18.66 -49.39
N THR A 472 -21.94 19.54 -49.77
CA THR A 472 -20.84 19.97 -48.87
C THR A 472 -21.39 20.83 -47.74
N THR A 473 -20.62 21.02 -46.65
CA THR A 473 -21.02 21.91 -45.55
C THR A 473 -21.36 23.32 -46.06
N VAL A 474 -20.54 23.84 -46.99
CA VAL A 474 -20.75 25.17 -47.59
C VAL A 474 -22.05 25.22 -48.39
N GLN A 475 -22.37 24.17 -49.16
CA GLN A 475 -23.61 24.10 -49.92
C GLN A 475 -24.85 24.05 -49.01
N ILE A 476 -24.76 23.32 -47.89
CA ILE A 476 -25.84 23.27 -46.88
C ILE A 476 -26.03 24.63 -46.20
N SER A 477 -24.94 25.31 -45.83
CA SER A 477 -24.98 26.65 -45.23
C SER A 477 -25.54 27.74 -46.16
N ASN A 478 -25.47 27.54 -47.47
CA ASN A 478 -26.00 28.48 -48.47
C ASN A 478 -27.51 28.33 -48.75
N ILE A 479 -28.20 27.40 -48.09
CA ILE A 479 -29.66 27.29 -48.19
C ILE A 479 -30.28 28.52 -47.54
N VAL A 480 -30.91 29.39 -48.34
CA VAL A 480 -31.35 30.74 -47.92
C VAL A 480 -32.62 30.74 -47.06
N SER A 481 -33.37 29.63 -47.03
CA SER A 481 -34.60 29.48 -46.24
C SER A 481 -34.86 28.02 -45.86
N PRO A 482 -33.98 27.40 -45.05
CA PRO A 482 -34.17 26.03 -44.58
C PRO A 482 -35.45 25.95 -43.73
N GLN A 483 -36.14 24.83 -43.83
CA GLN A 483 -37.38 24.56 -43.06
C GLN A 483 -37.04 23.63 -41.91
N ASP A 484 -37.72 23.81 -40.78
CA ASP A 484 -37.61 22.88 -39.65
C ASP A 484 -37.89 21.43 -40.12
N GLY A 485 -37.00 20.51 -39.73
CA GLY A 485 -37.02 19.11 -40.16
C GLY A 485 -36.38 18.83 -41.53
N MET A 486 -35.83 19.83 -42.23
CA MET A 486 -35.11 19.60 -43.50
C MET A 486 -33.86 18.76 -43.26
N MET A 487 -33.60 17.80 -44.16
CA MET A 487 -32.48 16.85 -44.07
C MET A 487 -31.54 16.95 -45.27
N ALA A 488 -30.23 16.90 -45.02
CA ALA A 488 -29.20 16.83 -46.04
C ALA A 488 -28.02 15.96 -45.56
N TYR A 489 -27.42 15.17 -46.44
CA TYR A 489 -26.21 14.42 -46.12
C TYR A 489 -24.98 15.29 -46.41
N ASP A 490 -24.28 15.69 -45.36
CA ASP A 490 -23.06 16.49 -45.44
C ASP A 490 -21.89 15.61 -45.86
N THR A 491 -21.35 15.84 -47.04
CA THR A 491 -20.26 15.02 -47.58
C THR A 491 -18.92 15.30 -46.94
N ASP A 492 -18.73 16.47 -46.33
CA ASP A 492 -17.46 16.86 -45.70
C ASP A 492 -17.36 16.22 -44.31
N PHE A 493 -18.48 16.14 -43.59
CA PHE A 493 -18.57 15.48 -42.28
C PHE A 493 -19.01 14.01 -42.35
N GLY A 494 -19.46 13.54 -43.51
CA GLY A 494 -19.96 12.16 -43.69
C GLY A 494 -21.21 11.85 -42.86
N CYS A 495 -22.03 12.86 -42.53
CA CYS A 495 -23.16 12.74 -41.59
C CYS A 495 -24.49 13.15 -42.24
N LEU A 496 -25.62 12.61 -41.73
CA LEU A 496 -26.94 13.18 -42.03
C LEU A 496 -27.15 14.41 -41.13
N LYS A 497 -27.33 15.60 -41.70
CA LYS A 497 -27.71 16.82 -40.99
C LYS A 497 -29.21 17.04 -41.02
N LEU A 498 -29.74 17.58 -39.93
CA LEU A 498 -31.11 18.06 -39.78
C LEU A 498 -31.09 19.55 -39.39
N TYR A 499 -32.01 20.31 -39.95
CA TYR A 499 -32.25 21.70 -39.56
C TYR A 499 -33.35 21.75 -38.49
N ASP A 500 -33.06 22.32 -37.33
CA ASP A 500 -33.98 22.36 -36.16
C ASP A 500 -34.83 23.64 -36.08
N GLY A 501 -34.88 24.41 -37.16
CA GLY A 501 -35.47 25.75 -37.19
C GLY A 501 -34.44 26.88 -36.97
N THR A 502 -33.28 26.58 -36.40
CA THR A 502 -32.22 27.56 -36.09
C THR A 502 -30.86 27.21 -36.68
N ALA A 503 -30.47 25.94 -36.68
CA ALA A 503 -29.15 25.49 -37.11
C ALA A 503 -29.19 24.11 -37.76
N TRP A 504 -28.17 23.85 -38.60
CA TRP A 504 -27.90 22.53 -39.15
C TRP A 504 -26.99 21.74 -38.22
N SER A 505 -27.46 20.60 -37.72
CA SER A 505 -26.70 19.73 -36.81
C SER A 505 -26.62 18.31 -37.38
N CYS A 506 -25.46 17.65 -37.23
CA CYS A 506 -25.35 16.23 -37.56
C CYS A 506 -26.21 15.39 -36.60
N PHE A 507 -26.82 14.33 -37.12
CA PHE A 507 -27.20 13.17 -36.32
C PHE A 507 -25.91 12.48 -35.83
N SER A 508 -25.33 13.01 -34.76
CA SER A 508 -24.13 12.48 -34.11
C SER A 508 -24.44 11.69 -32.85
N THR A 509 -25.64 11.88 -32.29
CA THR A 509 -26.04 11.35 -31.00
C THR A 509 -27.35 10.60 -31.16
N PRO A 510 -27.43 9.30 -30.84
CA PRO A 510 -28.71 8.61 -30.73
C PRO A 510 -29.52 9.28 -29.63
N THR A 511 -30.60 9.97 -29.97
CA THR A 511 -31.54 10.53 -29.00
C THR A 511 -32.67 9.52 -28.75
N CYS A 512 -32.92 9.20 -27.48
CA CYS A 512 -34.08 8.40 -27.08
C CYS A 512 -35.36 9.27 -27.16
N PRO A 513 -36.52 8.71 -27.55
CA PRO A 513 -37.82 9.38 -27.44
C PRO A 513 -38.24 9.70 -26.01
#